data_AF-A0A1B2EET4-F1
#
_entry.id   AF-A0A1B2EET4-F1
#
_cell.length_a   1.000
_cell.length_b   1.000
_cell.length_c   1.000
_cell.angle_alpha   90.00
_cell.angle_beta   90.00
_cell.angle_gamma   90.00
#
_symmetry.space_group_name_H-M   'P 1'
#
loop_
_entity.id
_entity.type
_entity.pdbx_description
1 polymer ?
#
loop_
_entity_poly.entity_id
_entity_poly.type
_entity_poly.pdbx_seq_one_letter_code
_entity_poly.pdbx_strand_id
1 'polypeptide(L)'
;MNREQQAARIEKIVTKIAERAVTVPPDHRPAYIQAEVEKVRQAFLETYEADEGLRACAMEFVDKMSGWIEARVHALETEAVGKAETGKSRAEPKP
;
A
#
# COMPACT_ATOMS: atom_id res chain seq x y z
N MET A 1 -2.92 -22.01 8.22
CA MET A 1 -3.42 -20.73 7.66
C MET A 1 -3.86 -21.01 6.23
N ASN A 2 -5.10 -20.66 5.85
CA ASN A 2 -5.58 -20.91 4.49
C ASN A 2 -5.14 -19.77 3.52
N ARG A 3 -5.06 -20.05 2.21
CA ARG A 3 -4.57 -19.09 1.20
C ARG A 3 -5.32 -17.75 1.21
N GLU A 4 -6.62 -17.77 1.44
CA GLU A 4 -7.46 -16.57 1.53
C GLU A 4 -7.08 -15.68 2.72
N GLN A 5 -6.75 -16.28 3.87
CA GLN A 5 -6.31 -15.52 5.04
C GLN A 5 -4.93 -14.88 4.83
N GLN A 6 -4.05 -15.54 4.07
CA GLN A 6 -2.77 -14.96 3.69
C GLN A 6 -2.96 -13.79 2.73
N ALA A 7 -3.81 -13.96 1.70
CA ALA A 7 -4.14 -12.89 0.76
C ALA A 7 -4.76 -11.67 1.46
N ALA A 8 -5.70 -11.86 2.37
CA ALA A 8 -6.32 -10.77 3.13
C ALA A 8 -5.31 -10.06 4.07
N ARG A 9 -4.40 -10.82 4.70
CA ARG A 9 -3.34 -10.23 5.55
C ARG A 9 -2.40 -9.37 4.72
N ILE A 10 -2.06 -9.84 3.53
CA ILE A 10 -1.23 -9.17 2.54
C ILE A 10 -1.88 -7.86 2.07
N GLU A 11 -3.13 -7.94 1.64
CA GLU A 11 -3.89 -6.77 1.17
C GLU A 11 -3.97 -5.71 2.27
N LYS A 12 -4.18 -6.13 3.52
CA LYS A 12 -4.21 -5.24 4.68
C LYS A 12 -2.86 -4.56 4.94
N ILE A 13 -1.73 -5.24 4.70
CA ILE A 13 -0.39 -4.63 4.83
C ILE A 13 -0.21 -3.57 3.75
N VAL A 14 -0.45 -3.92 2.49
CA VAL A 14 -0.34 -3.00 1.34
C VAL A 14 -1.22 -1.76 1.54
N THR A 15 -2.49 -1.96 1.92
CA THR A 15 -3.45 -0.88 2.14
C THR A 15 -2.97 0.06 3.24
N LYS A 16 -2.54 -0.48 4.40
CA LYS A 16 -2.06 0.35 5.51
C LYS A 16 -0.82 1.17 5.15
N ILE A 17 0.11 0.59 4.39
CA ILE A 17 1.31 1.33 3.98
C ILE A 17 0.92 2.43 2.98
N ALA A 18 0.04 2.13 2.03
CA ALA A 18 -0.45 3.13 1.06
C ALA A 18 -1.20 4.29 1.74
N GLU A 19 -2.10 4.00 2.69
CA GLU A 19 -2.82 5.00 3.49
C GLU A 19 -1.88 5.92 4.28
N ARG A 20 -0.74 5.40 4.73
CA ARG A 20 0.28 6.23 5.40
C ARG A 20 1.13 7.00 4.40
N ALA A 21 1.51 6.37 3.29
CA ALA A 21 2.33 6.97 2.25
C ALA A 21 1.67 8.21 1.62
N VAL A 22 0.33 8.25 1.48
CA VAL A 22 -0.36 9.46 0.98
C VAL A 22 -0.19 10.68 1.89
N THR A 23 0.08 10.47 3.19
CA THR A 23 0.33 11.56 4.16
C THR A 23 1.78 12.05 4.15
N VAL A 24 2.68 11.30 3.49
CA VAL A 24 4.09 11.68 3.28
C VAL A 24 4.19 12.58 2.05
N PRO A 25 5.04 13.64 2.06
CA PRO A 25 5.28 14.46 0.88
C PRO A 25 5.70 13.62 -0.34
N PRO A 26 5.21 13.93 -1.56
CA PRO A 26 5.47 13.12 -2.75
C PRO A 26 6.95 12.75 -2.96
N ASP A 27 7.86 13.69 -2.76
CA ASP A 27 9.30 13.50 -2.93
C ASP A 27 9.92 12.50 -1.94
N HIS A 28 9.30 12.29 -0.78
CA HIS A 28 9.76 11.36 0.26
C HIS A 28 9.04 10.01 0.23
N ARG A 29 7.97 9.87 -0.57
CA ARG A 29 7.17 8.64 -0.62
C ARG A 29 7.96 7.42 -1.08
N PRO A 30 8.79 7.46 -2.13
CA PRO A 30 9.55 6.28 -2.55
C PRO A 30 10.43 5.73 -1.42
N ALA A 31 11.13 6.63 -0.71
CA ALA A 31 11.97 6.26 0.44
C ALA A 31 11.13 5.68 1.60
N TYR A 32 9.96 6.26 1.88
CA TYR A 32 9.03 5.73 2.89
C TYR A 32 8.54 4.32 2.53
N ILE A 33 8.08 4.13 1.30
CA ILE A 33 7.57 2.84 0.81
C ILE A 33 8.67 1.78 0.88
N GLN A 34 9.88 2.10 0.43
CA GLN A 34 11.02 1.19 0.49
C GLN A 34 11.34 0.78 1.93
N ALA A 35 11.36 1.72 2.88
CA ALA A 35 11.61 1.43 4.28
C ALA A 35 10.53 0.54 4.91
N GLU A 36 9.25 0.75 4.58
CA GLU A 36 8.17 -0.12 5.08
C GLU A 36 8.23 -1.52 4.44
N VAL A 37 8.54 -1.63 3.15
CA VAL A 37 8.74 -2.92 2.47
C VAL A 37 9.92 -3.68 3.08
N GLU A 38 11.00 -2.99 3.45
CA GLU A 38 12.15 -3.62 4.11
C GLU A 38 11.81 -4.18 5.49
N LYS A 39 10.98 -3.47 6.28
CA LYS A 39 10.45 -4.02 7.54
C LYS A 39 9.62 -5.28 7.33
N VAL A 40 8.79 -5.31 6.27
CA VAL A 40 8.02 -6.50 5.91
C VAL A 40 8.97 -7.63 5.48
N ARG A 41 10.02 -7.31 4.71
CA ARG A 41 11.04 -8.29 4.32
C ARG A 41 11.65 -8.98 5.54
N GLN A 42 12.13 -8.19 6.50
CA GLN A 42 12.75 -8.73 7.72
C GLN A 42 11.78 -9.60 8.51
N ALA A 43 10.54 -9.13 8.72
CA ALA A 43 9.54 -9.91 9.43
C ALA A 43 9.20 -11.25 8.74
N PHE A 44 9.18 -11.27 7.41
CA PHE A 44 8.96 -12.50 6.65
C PHE A 44 10.17 -13.43 6.69
N LEU A 45 11.39 -12.89 6.63
CA LEU A 45 12.62 -13.68 6.80
C LEU A 45 12.66 -14.36 8.16
N GLU A 46 12.34 -13.65 9.24
CA GLU A 46 12.25 -14.21 10.60
C GLU A 46 11.14 -15.27 10.70
N THR A 47 9.98 -15.03 10.07
CA THR A 47 8.83 -15.95 10.13
C THR A 47 9.09 -17.26 9.40
N TYR A 48 9.80 -17.22 8.28
CA TYR A 48 10.02 -18.36 7.38
C TYR A 48 11.46 -18.84 7.35
N GLU A 49 12.29 -18.44 8.33
CA GLU A 49 13.72 -18.80 8.37
C GLU A 49 13.95 -20.31 8.26
N ALA A 50 13.10 -21.10 8.92
CA ALA A 50 13.18 -22.55 8.96
C ALA A 50 12.68 -23.27 7.68
N ASP A 51 12.08 -22.56 6.72
CA ASP A 51 11.53 -23.14 5.49
C ASP A 51 12.00 -22.36 4.27
N GLU A 52 13.03 -22.88 3.59
CA GLU A 52 13.65 -22.24 2.43
C GLU A 52 12.67 -22.03 1.26
N GLY A 53 11.71 -22.93 1.06
CA GLY A 53 10.72 -22.84 -0.01
C GLY A 53 9.71 -21.72 0.24
N LEU A 54 9.18 -21.64 1.47
CA LEU A 54 8.31 -20.56 1.89
C LEU A 54 9.05 -19.22 1.93
N ARG A 55 10.32 -19.22 2.33
CA ARG A 55 11.17 -18.03 2.29
C ARG A 55 11.34 -17.49 0.87
N ALA A 56 11.62 -18.34 -0.12
CA ALA A 56 11.75 -17.90 -1.50
C ALA A 56 10.43 -17.28 -2.02
N CYS A 57 9.30 -17.95 -1.75
CA CYS A 57 7.97 -17.44 -2.13
C CYS A 57 7.65 -16.11 -1.44
N ALA A 58 8.00 -15.99 -0.16
CA ALA A 58 7.86 -14.76 0.62
C ALA A 58 8.68 -13.60 0.03
N MET A 59 9.91 -13.86 -0.41
CA MET A 59 10.77 -12.82 -0.99
C MET A 59 10.26 -12.35 -2.35
N GLU A 60 9.86 -13.26 -3.24
CA GLU A 60 9.23 -12.88 -4.52
C GLU A 60 7.99 -12.00 -4.32
N PHE A 61 7.26 -12.26 -3.25
CA PHE A 61 6.08 -11.48 -2.89
C PHE A 61 6.44 -10.08 -2.39
N VAL A 62 7.44 -9.97 -1.50
CA VAL A 62 7.95 -8.69 -1.01
C VAL A 62 8.51 -7.84 -2.14
N ASP A 63 9.16 -8.45 -3.13
CA ASP A 63 9.70 -7.75 -4.30
C ASP A 63 8.62 -7.06 -5.16
N LYS A 64 7.41 -7.61 -5.18
CA LYS A 64 6.25 -7.03 -5.90
C LYS A 64 5.49 -6.00 -5.07
N MET A 65 5.74 -5.93 -3.76
CA MET A 65 4.95 -5.15 -2.82
C MET A 65 5.06 -3.64 -3.02
N SER A 66 6.26 -3.12 -3.33
CA SER A 66 6.47 -1.69 -3.60
C SER A 66 5.57 -1.20 -4.72
N GLY A 67 5.50 -1.93 -5.83
CA GLY A 67 4.64 -1.59 -6.98
C GLY A 67 3.15 -1.60 -6.63
N TRP A 68 2.68 -2.54 -5.80
CA TRP A 68 1.28 -2.53 -5.36
C TRP A 68 0.97 -1.36 -4.42
N ILE A 69 1.91 -1.00 -3.54
CA ILE A 69 1.75 0.17 -2.66
C ILE A 69 1.68 1.44 -3.49
N GLU A 70 2.60 1.63 -4.45
CA GLU A 70 2.61 2.78 -5.35
C GLU A 70 1.32 2.89 -6.17
N ALA A 71 0.85 1.78 -6.75
CA ALA A 71 -0.42 1.75 -7.48
C ALA A 71 -1.60 2.13 -6.56
N ARG A 72 -1.62 1.66 -5.31
CA ARG A 72 -2.68 2.00 -4.36
C ARG A 72 -2.60 3.46 -3.90
N VAL A 73 -1.40 4.01 -3.69
CA VAL A 73 -1.19 5.43 -3.40
C VAL A 73 -1.77 6.28 -4.53
N HIS A 74 -1.43 5.98 -5.78
CA HIS A 74 -1.96 6.70 -6.94
C HIS A 74 -3.50 6.62 -7.04
N ALA A 75 -4.08 5.45 -6.77
CA ALA A 75 -5.53 5.28 -6.72
C ALA A 75 -6.16 6.16 -5.63
N LEU A 76 -5.61 6.17 -4.41
CA LEU A 76 -6.11 6.98 -3.30
C LEU A 76 -6.04 8.48 -3.59
N GLU A 77 -4.98 8.94 -4.26
CA GLU A 77 -4.85 10.33 -4.67
C GLU A 77 -5.87 10.72 -5.75
N THR A 78 -6.14 9.82 -6.70
CA THR A 78 -7.16 10.03 -7.74
C THR A 78 -8.58 10.06 -7.14
N GLU A 79 -8.87 9.17 -6.18
CA GLU A 79 -10.14 9.15 -5.44
C GLU A 79 -10.34 10.42 -4.59
N ALA A 80 -9.26 10.98 -4.02
CA ALA A 80 -9.28 12.23 -3.28
C ALA A 80 -9.58 13.45 -4.19
N VAL A 81 -9.00 13.47 -5.40
CA VAL A 81 -9.27 14.52 -6.41
C VAL A 81 -10.73 14.47 -6.89
N GLY A 82 -11.27 13.28 -7.16
CA GLY A 82 -12.69 13.13 -7.56
C GLY A 82 -13.69 13.61 -6.50
N LYS A 83 -13.33 13.55 -5.22
CA LYS A 83 -14.16 14.11 -4.12
C LYS A 83 -14.03 15.64 -3.98
N ALA A 84 -12.87 16.21 -4.31
CA ALA A 84 -12.65 17.65 -4.24
C ALA A 84 -13.46 18.43 -5.31
N GLU A 85 -13.69 17.85 -6.49
CA GLU A 85 -14.43 18.52 -7.57
C GLU A 85 -15.95 18.54 -7.35
N THR A 86 -16.51 17.66 -6.52
CA THR A 86 -17.95 17.64 -6.22
C THR A 86 -18.37 18.72 -5.21
N GLY A 87 -17.41 19.38 -4.55
CA GLY A 87 -17.67 20.39 -3.52
C GLY A 87 -17.84 21.84 -4.02
N LYS A 88 -17.61 22.13 -5.30
CA LYS A 88 -17.48 23.53 -5.79
C LYS A 88 -18.56 24.04 -6.74
N SER A 89 -19.62 23.27 -6.99
CA SER A 89 -20.61 23.64 -8.03
C SER A 89 -22.06 23.54 -7.55
N ARG A 90 -22.47 24.42 -6.63
CA ARG A 90 -23.85 24.96 -6.62
C ARG A 90 -23.96 26.22 -5.77
N ALA A 91 -23.38 27.32 -6.25
CA ALA A 91 -23.88 28.64 -5.87
C ALA A 91 -25.21 28.86 -6.62
N GLU A 92 -26.27 29.12 -5.86
CA GLU A 92 -27.63 29.40 -6.34
C GLU A 92 -27.67 30.61 -7.28
N PRO A 93 -28.61 30.64 -8.24
CA PRO A 93 -29.21 31.89 -8.65
C PRO A 93 -30.65 31.96 -8.16
N LYS A 94 -30.89 32.94 -7.28
CA LYS A 94 -32.20 33.41 -6.83
C LYS A 94 -32.87 34.24 -7.93
N PRO A 95 -34.18 34.09 -8.11
CA PRO A 95 -35.06 35.26 -8.14
C PRO A 95 -36.04 35.27 -6.95
#